data_AF-A0A170ZJV8-F1
#
_entry.id   AF-A0A170ZJV8-F1
#
_cell.length_a   1.000
_cell.length_b   1.000
_cell.length_c   1.000
_cell.angle_alpha   90.00
_cell.angle_beta   90.00
_cell.angle_gamma   90.00
#
_symmetry.space_group_name_H-M   'P 1'
#
loop_
_entity.id
_entity.type
_entity.pdbx_description
1 polymer ?
#
loop_
_entity_poly.entity_id
_entity_poly.type
_entity_poly.pdbx_seq_one_letter_code
_entity_poly.pdbx_strand_id
1 'polypeptide(L)'
;GRSIDMRLLPPGTQFTTVVKTEGFTCCEMKERKPWTYQTDLFGLLSTIYCLLVGEYMMIEKKDNEWRLYKQLPRTVSKLWDPIFLNLLNIESSDKLPSLTVIKAKLQEALSTKDKFLTAQNYRTLENIFKGKCKIL
;
A
#
# COMPACT_ATOMS: atom_id res chain seq x y z
N GLY A 1 5.84 -6.70 9.45
CA GLY A 1 6.57 -6.40 8.20
C GLY A 1 7.82 -7.26 8.11
N ARG A 2 8.31 -7.51 6.90
CA ARG A 2 9.58 -8.19 6.62
C ARG A 2 10.36 -7.30 5.67
N SER A 3 11.11 -6.34 6.20
CA SER A 3 11.96 -5.50 5.36
C SER A 3 13.27 -6.22 5.09
N ILE A 4 13.71 -6.19 3.83
CA ILE A 4 14.91 -6.88 3.36
C ILE A 4 15.88 -5.85 2.81
N ASP A 5 17.09 -5.82 3.36
CA ASP A 5 18.17 -5.02 2.78
C ASP A 5 18.83 -5.81 1.64
N MET A 6 18.47 -5.48 0.39
CA MET A 6 19.03 -6.17 -0.79
C MET A 6 20.52 -5.91 -0.98
N ARG A 7 21.13 -4.92 -0.29
CA ARG A 7 22.58 -4.67 -0.37
C ARG A 7 23.41 -5.78 0.26
N LEU A 8 22.79 -6.59 1.14
CA LEU A 8 23.43 -7.75 1.77
C LEU A 8 23.41 -8.99 0.89
N LEU A 9 22.78 -8.91 -0.29
CA LEU A 9 22.58 -10.04 -1.20
C LEU A 9 23.28 -9.79 -2.54
N PRO A 10 23.61 -10.86 -3.30
CA PRO A 10 24.15 -10.71 -4.64
C PRO A 10 23.23 -9.84 -5.53
N PRO A 11 23.80 -9.01 -6.42
CA PRO A 11 23.01 -8.24 -7.38
C PRO A 11 22.06 -9.13 -8.18
N GLY A 12 20.82 -8.70 -8.33
CA GLY A 12 19.78 -9.46 -9.05
C GLY A 12 19.09 -10.56 -8.24
N THR A 13 19.34 -10.63 -6.92
CA THR A 13 18.61 -11.59 -6.06
C THR A 13 17.11 -11.32 -6.10
N GLN A 14 16.31 -12.37 -6.29
CA GLN A 14 14.85 -12.34 -6.25
C GLN A 14 14.34 -13.47 -5.34
N PHE A 15 13.19 -13.25 -4.70
CA PHE A 15 12.56 -14.23 -3.84
C PHE A 15 11.32 -14.81 -4.51
N THR A 16 11.07 -16.10 -4.28
CA THR A 16 9.87 -16.81 -4.78
C THR A 16 9.03 -17.41 -3.66
N THR A 17 9.43 -17.20 -2.41
CA THR A 17 8.74 -17.75 -1.24
C THR A 17 7.40 -17.03 -1.04
N VAL A 18 6.35 -17.80 -0.80
CA VAL A 18 5.04 -17.26 -0.46
C VAL A 18 4.94 -17.15 1.06
N VAL A 19 4.73 -15.93 1.55
CA VAL A 19 4.44 -15.69 2.97
C VAL A 19 3.03 -16.18 3.29
N LYS A 20 2.91 -17.10 4.25
CA LYS A 20 1.63 -17.72 4.66
C LYS A 20 0.78 -16.86 5.60
N THR A 21 1.30 -15.75 6.10
CA THR A 21 0.55 -14.85 6.98
C THR A 21 -0.57 -14.18 6.19
N GLU A 22 -1.81 -14.43 6.59
CA GLU A 22 -2.99 -13.82 5.98
C GLU A 22 -2.89 -12.28 6.03
N GLY A 23 -3.27 -11.62 4.94
CA GLY A 23 -3.20 -10.16 4.80
C GLY A 23 -1.81 -9.59 4.46
N PHE A 24 -0.75 -10.41 4.41
CA PHE A 24 0.61 -9.97 4.05
C PHE A 24 1.15 -10.58 2.75
N THR A 25 0.31 -11.29 1.99
CA THR A 25 0.67 -11.86 0.69
C THR A 25 0.55 -10.79 -0.41
N CYS A 26 1.67 -10.32 -0.95
CA CYS A 26 1.67 -9.34 -2.05
C CYS A 26 1.16 -9.93 -3.38
N CYS A 27 0.94 -9.07 -4.37
CA CYS A 27 0.42 -9.44 -5.70
C CYS A 27 1.27 -10.52 -6.37
N GLU A 28 2.60 -10.35 -6.37
CA GLU A 28 3.55 -11.27 -6.99
C GLU A 28 3.53 -12.64 -6.30
N MET A 29 3.45 -12.68 -4.96
CA MET A 29 3.31 -13.93 -4.21
C MET A 29 2.01 -14.66 -4.58
N LYS A 30 0.89 -13.94 -4.76
CA LYS A 30 -0.40 -14.52 -5.20
C LYS A 30 -0.30 -15.09 -6.61
N GLU A 31 0.51 -14.50 -7.48
CA GLU A 31 0.76 -14.96 -8.85
C GLU A 31 1.91 -15.96 -8.98
N ARG A 32 2.59 -16.31 -7.87
CA ARG A 32 3.82 -17.11 -7.85
C ARG A 32 4.94 -16.53 -8.73
N LYS A 33 5.01 -15.20 -8.82
CA LYS A 33 6.09 -14.47 -9.49
C LYS A 33 7.23 -14.16 -8.52
N PRO A 34 8.46 -13.97 -9.04
CA PRO A 34 9.55 -13.45 -8.24
C PRO A 34 9.26 -12.04 -7.71
N TRP A 35 9.72 -11.75 -6.50
CA TRP A 35 9.53 -10.46 -5.83
C TRP A 35 10.80 -10.03 -5.09
N THR A 36 10.96 -8.71 -4.90
CA THR A 36 12.02 -8.08 -4.11
C THR A 36 11.41 -7.03 -3.16
N TYR A 37 11.48 -5.74 -3.50
CA TYR A 37 10.94 -4.65 -2.69
C TYR A 37 9.41 -4.53 -2.74
N GLN A 38 8.74 -5.23 -3.66
CA GLN A 38 7.28 -5.20 -3.79
C GLN A 38 6.56 -5.63 -2.51
N THR A 39 7.16 -6.54 -1.72
CA THR A 39 6.59 -6.93 -0.43
C THR A 39 6.51 -5.77 0.57
N ASP A 40 7.52 -4.89 0.58
CA ASP A 40 7.57 -3.74 1.48
C ASP A 40 6.60 -2.66 1.02
N LEU A 41 6.47 -2.46 -0.29
CA LEU A 41 5.49 -1.54 -0.88
C LEU A 41 4.05 -2.00 -0.60
N PHE A 42 3.78 -3.30 -0.69
CA PHE A 42 2.49 -3.86 -0.32
C PHE A 42 2.18 -3.62 1.17
N GLY A 43 3.14 -3.84 2.07
CA GLY A 43 2.99 -3.55 3.49
C GLY A 43 2.75 -2.06 3.79
N LEU A 44 3.41 -1.17 3.05
CA LEU A 44 3.19 0.27 3.13
C LEU A 44 1.75 0.63 2.71
N LEU A 45 1.28 0.11 1.57
CA LEU A 45 -0.10 0.31 1.11
C LEU A 45 -1.13 -0.23 2.11
N SER A 46 -0.92 -1.42 2.66
CA SER A 46 -1.79 -2.00 3.70
C SER A 46 -1.90 -1.08 4.90
N THR A 47 -0.78 -0.52 5.35
CA THR A 47 -0.74 0.40 6.50
C THR A 47 -1.52 1.67 6.18
N ILE A 48 -1.29 2.28 5.01
CA ILE A 48 -2.01 3.48 4.57
C ILE A 48 -3.51 3.21 4.46
N TYR A 49 -3.91 2.07 3.89
CA TYR A 49 -5.31 1.67 3.78
C TYR A 49 -5.98 1.55 5.15
N CYS A 50 -5.34 0.88 6.11
CA CYS A 50 -5.82 0.80 7.48
C CYS A 50 -6.01 2.19 8.11
N LEU A 51 -5.11 3.15 7.84
CA LEU A 51 -5.23 4.51 8.37
C LEU A 51 -6.38 5.30 7.73
N LEU A 52 -6.67 5.07 6.45
CA LEU A 52 -7.70 5.78 5.71
C LEU A 52 -9.11 5.20 5.92
N VAL A 53 -9.21 3.87 5.98
CA VAL A 53 -10.48 3.13 5.99
C VAL A 53 -10.78 2.50 7.35
N GLY A 54 -9.76 2.23 8.16
CA GLY A 54 -9.91 1.55 9.45
C GLY A 54 -10.15 0.04 9.31
N GLU A 55 -9.87 -0.56 8.16
CA GLU A 55 -10.04 -2.00 7.91
C GLU A 55 -8.79 -2.56 7.24
N TYR A 56 -8.61 -3.88 7.30
CA TYR A 56 -7.51 -4.54 6.58
C TYR A 56 -7.67 -4.41 5.08
N MET A 57 -6.56 -4.10 4.40
CA MET A 57 -6.53 -4.02 2.95
C MET A 57 -6.79 -5.39 2.33
N MET A 58 -7.83 -5.47 1.51
CA MET A 58 -8.12 -6.63 0.66
C MET A 58 -7.98 -6.22 -0.79
N ILE A 59 -7.37 -7.10 -1.58
CA ILE A 59 -7.18 -6.90 -3.02
C ILE A 59 -7.84 -8.03 -3.81
N GLU A 60 -8.37 -7.70 -4.97
CA GLU A 60 -8.90 -8.62 -5.95
C GLU A 60 -8.23 -8.40 -7.29
N LYS A 61 -8.23 -9.45 -8.13
CA LYS A 61 -7.71 -9.36 -9.49
C LYS A 61 -8.90 -9.26 -10.45
N LYS A 62 -8.99 -8.15 -11.18
CA LYS A 62 -10.05 -7.88 -12.15
C LYS A 62 -9.42 -7.39 -13.45
N ASP A 63 -9.85 -7.94 -14.59
CA ASP A 63 -9.34 -7.57 -15.91
C ASP A 63 -7.80 -7.65 -16.02
N ASN A 64 -7.23 -8.64 -15.34
CA ASN A 64 -5.78 -8.87 -15.21
C ASN A 64 -5.00 -7.79 -14.41
N GLU A 65 -5.69 -6.91 -13.70
CA GLU A 65 -5.11 -5.89 -12.82
C GLU A 65 -5.48 -6.14 -11.34
N TRP A 66 -4.54 -5.89 -10.44
CA TRP A 66 -4.76 -5.89 -9.00
C TRP A 66 -5.41 -4.59 -8.56
N ARG A 67 -6.55 -4.69 -7.88
CA ARG A 67 -7.35 -3.57 -7.40
C ARG A 67 -7.77 -3.79 -5.95
N LEU A 68 -8.08 -2.72 -5.25
CA LEU A 68 -8.69 -2.78 -3.92
C LEU A 68 -10.07 -3.42 -4.03
N TYR A 69 -10.36 -4.42 -3.19
CA TYR A 69 -11.69 -5.03 -3.10
C TYR A 69 -12.71 -4.00 -2.61
N LYS A 70 -12.37 -3.28 -1.54
CA LYS A 70 -13.17 -2.16 -1.02
C LYS A 70 -12.50 -0.84 -1.37
N GLN A 71 -13.19 -0.04 -2.18
CA GLN A 71 -12.71 1.24 -2.70
C GLN A 71 -12.49 2.27 -1.60
N LEU A 72 -11.55 3.20 -1.85
CA LEU A 72 -11.26 4.28 -0.91
C LEU A 72 -12.40 5.31 -0.85
N PRO A 73 -12.58 6.00 0.29
CA PRO A 73 -13.54 7.09 0.40
C PRO A 73 -13.28 8.18 -0.65
N ARG A 74 -14.36 8.72 -1.26
CA ARG A 74 -14.28 9.72 -2.34
C ARG A 74 -13.41 10.94 -2.03
N THR A 75 -13.31 11.32 -0.76
CA THR A 75 -12.51 12.46 -0.27
C THR A 75 -11.01 12.27 -0.46
N VAL A 76 -10.54 11.02 -0.45
CA VAL A 76 -9.12 10.67 -0.52
C VAL A 76 -8.78 9.88 -1.79
N SER A 77 -9.77 9.23 -2.41
CA SER A 77 -9.62 8.41 -3.62
C SER A 77 -8.88 9.14 -4.76
N LYS A 78 -9.19 10.43 -5.02
CA LYS A 78 -8.54 11.21 -6.10
C LYS A 78 -7.00 11.22 -6.03
N LEU A 79 -6.44 11.23 -4.82
CA LEU A 79 -4.99 11.21 -4.61
C LEU A 79 -4.45 9.77 -4.55
N TRP A 80 -5.16 8.89 -3.83
CA TRP A 80 -4.64 7.59 -3.48
C TRP A 80 -4.89 6.52 -4.53
N ASP A 81 -6.03 6.53 -5.24
CA ASP A 81 -6.33 5.53 -6.26
C ASP A 81 -5.20 5.35 -7.30
N PRO A 82 -4.62 6.42 -7.90
CA PRO A 82 -3.51 6.24 -8.83
C PRO A 82 -2.23 5.73 -8.15
N ILE A 83 -2.02 6.05 -6.86
CA ILE A 83 -0.87 5.56 -6.09
C ILE A 83 -1.02 4.06 -5.82
N PHE A 84 -2.20 3.63 -5.35
CA PHE A 84 -2.51 2.22 -5.10
C PHE A 84 -2.44 1.40 -6.39
N LEU A 85 -3.03 1.88 -7.49
CA LEU A 85 -3.00 1.17 -8.77
C LEU A 85 -1.57 0.97 -9.26
N ASN A 86 -0.74 2.01 -9.21
CA ASN A 86 0.66 1.94 -9.65
C ASN A 86 1.51 1.01 -8.76
N LEU A 87 1.34 1.10 -7.44
CA LEU A 87 2.13 0.31 -6.49
C LEU A 87 1.68 -1.16 -6.37
N LEU A 88 0.42 -1.48 -6.68
CA LEU A 88 -0.09 -2.85 -6.72
C LEU A 88 0.23 -3.59 -8.02
N ASN A 89 0.50 -2.87 -9.11
CA ASN A 89 0.69 -3.44 -10.46
C ASN A 89 2.09 -3.14 -11.01
N ILE A 90 3.13 -3.50 -10.25
CA ILE A 90 4.52 -3.31 -10.67
C ILE A 90 4.89 -4.41 -11.67
N GLU A 91 5.32 -4.02 -12.87
CA GLU A 91 5.61 -4.97 -13.96
C GLU A 91 6.78 -5.93 -13.66
N SER A 92 7.83 -5.44 -13.01
CA SER A 92 9.05 -6.20 -12.74
C SER A 92 9.83 -5.63 -11.54
N SER A 93 10.60 -6.48 -10.86
CA SER A 93 11.54 -6.12 -9.79
C SER A 93 12.58 -5.09 -10.22
N ASP A 94 12.87 -5.00 -11.52
CA ASP A 94 13.89 -4.08 -12.06
C ASP A 94 13.31 -2.70 -12.40
N LYS A 95 11.98 -2.60 -12.50
CA LYS A 95 11.25 -1.37 -12.83
C LYS A 95 10.40 -0.91 -11.65
N LEU A 96 11.03 -0.72 -10.50
CA LEU A 96 10.35 -0.19 -9.32
C LEU A 96 9.94 1.27 -9.56
N PRO A 97 8.70 1.65 -9.19
CA PRO A 97 8.26 3.03 -9.31
C PRO A 97 9.11 3.94 -8.41
N SER A 98 9.52 5.09 -8.94
CA SER A 98 10.36 6.05 -8.20
C SER A 98 9.60 6.60 -6.99
N LEU A 99 10.04 6.22 -5.79
CA LEU A 99 9.48 6.70 -4.52
C LEU A 99 9.60 8.22 -4.37
N THR A 100 10.59 8.84 -5.02
CA THR A 100 10.77 10.29 -5.03
C THR A 100 9.58 11.00 -5.68
N VAL A 101 9.03 10.43 -6.76
CA VAL A 101 7.87 11.00 -7.47
C VAL A 101 6.62 10.88 -6.60
N ILE A 102 6.43 9.72 -5.95
CA ILE A 102 5.30 9.50 -5.04
C ILE A 102 5.40 10.46 -3.85
N LYS A 103 6.60 10.60 -3.27
CA LYS A 103 6.87 11.54 -2.18
C LYS A 103 6.55 12.98 -2.58
N ALA A 104 6.99 13.43 -3.75
CA ALA A 104 6.72 14.78 -4.24
C ALA A 104 5.21 15.03 -4.40
N LYS A 105 4.47 14.08 -5.01
CA LYS A 105 3.00 14.16 -5.13
C LYS A 105 2.30 14.24 -3.79
N LEU A 106 2.76 13.47 -2.80
CA LEU A 106 2.22 13.51 -1.44
C LEU A 106 2.54 14.82 -0.75
N GLN A 107 3.75 15.36 -0.90
CA GLN A 107 4.15 16.65 -0.33
C GLN A 107 3.32 17.80 -0.92
N GLU A 108 3.10 17.81 -2.23
CA GLU A 108 2.25 18.79 -2.90
C GLU A 108 0.78 18.68 -2.43
N ALA A 109 0.27 17.45 -2.30
CA ALA A 109 -1.07 17.23 -1.78
C ALA A 109 -1.22 17.69 -0.31
N LEU A 110 -0.16 17.58 0.49
CA LEU A 110 -0.12 18.06 1.87
C LEU A 110 -0.03 19.58 1.96
N SER A 111 0.72 20.25 1.06
CA SER A 111 0.80 21.71 1.04
C SER A 111 -0.49 22.37 0.56
N THR A 112 -1.26 21.67 -0.28
CA THR A 112 -2.51 22.19 -0.86
C THR A 112 -3.72 21.94 0.03
N LYS A 113 -3.69 20.91 0.88
CA LYS A 113 -4.83 20.53 1.74
C LYS A 113 -4.83 21.33 3.03
N ASP A 114 -5.77 22.28 3.09
CA ASP A 114 -6.12 23.10 4.24
C ASP A 114 -6.40 22.28 5.53
N LYS A 115 -6.22 22.93 6.69
CA LYS A 115 -6.30 22.39 8.06
C LYS A 115 -7.49 21.44 8.36
N PHE A 116 -8.55 21.51 7.56
CA PHE A 116 -9.77 20.71 7.65
C PHE A 116 -9.55 19.20 7.41
N LEU A 117 -8.73 18.81 6.43
CA LEU A 117 -8.48 17.39 6.14
C LEU A 117 -7.55 16.75 7.17
N THR A 118 -6.63 17.53 7.72
CA THR A 118 -5.80 17.14 8.86
C THR A 118 -6.69 16.85 10.07
N ALA A 119 -7.66 17.73 10.38
CA ALA A 119 -8.61 17.52 11.47
C ALA A 119 -9.52 16.28 11.27
N GLN A 120 -9.93 15.98 10.04
CA GLN A 120 -10.73 14.79 9.74
C GLN A 120 -9.90 13.50 9.87
N ASN A 121 -8.64 13.50 9.41
CA ASN A 121 -7.72 12.38 9.61
C ASN A 121 -7.42 12.14 11.10
N TYR A 122 -7.27 13.22 11.90
CA TYR A 122 -7.14 13.12 13.35
C TYR A 122 -8.37 12.47 14.00
N ARG A 123 -9.59 12.76 13.52
CA ARG A 123 -10.82 12.10 14.00
C ARG A 123 -10.89 10.63 13.62
N THR A 124 -10.47 10.27 12.40
CA THR A 124 -10.40 8.86 11.97
C THR A 124 -9.38 8.09 12.80
N LEU A 125 -8.19 8.66 13.00
CA LEU A 125 -7.19 8.12 13.92
C LEU A 125 -7.73 8.00 15.34
N GLU A 126 -8.40 9.03 15.86
CA GLU A 126 -9.07 8.99 17.16
C GLU A 126 -10.08 7.85 17.24
N ASN A 127 -10.87 7.60 16.19
CA ASN A 127 -11.86 6.51 16.18
C ASN A 127 -11.20 5.12 16.14
N ILE A 128 -10.05 5.00 15.47
CA ILE A 128 -9.21 3.80 15.48
C ILE A 128 -8.65 3.60 16.90
N PHE A 129 -8.07 4.62 17.52
CA PHE A 129 -7.50 4.55 18.87
C PHE A 129 -8.56 4.38 19.97
N LYS A 130 -9.77 4.92 19.78
CA LYS A 130 -10.93 4.75 20.69
C LYS A 130 -11.60 3.37 20.56
N GLY A 131 -11.03 2.44 19.78
CA GLY A 131 -11.54 1.07 19.66
C GLY A 131 -12.93 0.97 19.02
N LYS A 132 -13.38 2.00 18.29
CA LYS A 132 -14.64 1.93 17.51
C LYS A 132 -14.47 1.17 16.20
N CYS A 133 -13.23 0.91 15.80
CA CYS A 133 -12.90 -0.16 14.88
C CYS A 133 -13.05 -1.48 15.65
N LYS A 134 -14.04 -2.30 15.28
CA LYS A 134 -14.16 -3.69 15.79
C LYS A 134 -12.97 -4.49 15.27
N ILE A 135 -11.87 -4.41 16.01
CA ILE A 135 -10.86 -5.45 16.00
C ILE A 135 -11.41 -6.48 16.99
N LEU A 136 -12.04 -7.53 16.44
CA LEU A 136 -12.88 -8.57 17.06
C LEU A 136 -14.39 -8.28 17.07
#